data_AF-A0A563DBJ3-F1
#
_entry.id   AF-A0A563DBJ3-F1
#
_cell.length_a   1.000
_cell.length_b   1.000
_cell.length_c   1.000
_cell.angle_alpha   90.00
_cell.angle_beta   90.00
_cell.angle_gamma   90.00
#
_symmetry.space_group_name_H-M   'P 1'
#
loop_
_entity.id
_entity.type
_entity.pdbx_description
1 polymer ?
#
loop_
_entity_poly.entity_id
_entity_poly.type
_entity_poly.pdbx_seq_one_letter_code
_entity_poly.pdbx_strand_id
1 'polypeptide(L)'
;MLINTKNILRESGWETDRKINIDKEIVFLNEKGYKLIESFVKFYQNLGRINFLIQVKGNDRFINFDIFKPVSYDYDSVIIEDYPKITGSDYLVPIGNIDGSSYLVIDEKENVYSLYDGYTLVIGNNIEEALDNLCNKGWRELEELPIPNWWGE
;
A
#
# COMPACT_ATOMS: atom_id res chain seq x y z
N MET A 1 -4.22 -5.36 15.23
CA MET A 1 -4.75 -6.23 14.16
C MET A 1 -5.85 -7.15 14.68
N LEU A 2 -7.02 -7.11 14.05
CA LEU A 2 -8.23 -7.90 14.36
C LEU A 2 -8.08 -9.39 14.05
N ILE A 3 -8.89 -10.22 14.70
CA ILE A 3 -8.90 -11.69 14.50
C ILE A 3 -9.26 -12.05 13.05
N ASN A 4 -10.28 -11.40 12.50
CA ASN A 4 -10.72 -11.64 11.12
C ASN A 4 -9.59 -11.38 10.12
N THR A 5 -8.91 -10.24 10.24
CA THR A 5 -7.75 -9.86 9.43
C THR A 5 -6.64 -10.90 9.50
N LYS A 6 -6.30 -11.37 10.70
CA LYS A 6 -5.28 -12.43 10.88
C LYS A 6 -5.66 -13.73 10.17
N ASN A 7 -6.94 -14.11 10.20
CA ASN A 7 -7.41 -15.33 9.56
C ASN A 7 -7.29 -15.23 8.03
N ILE A 8 -7.74 -14.12 7.43
CA ILE A 8 -7.61 -13.85 5.99
C ILE A 8 -6.14 -13.93 5.56
N LEU A 9 -5.24 -13.28 6.30
CA LEU A 9 -3.81 -13.30 6.00
C LEU A 9 -3.23 -14.72 6.10
N ARG A 10 -3.58 -15.47 7.15
CA ARG A 10 -3.11 -16.86 7.33
C ARG A 10 -3.60 -17.81 6.23
N GLU A 11 -4.86 -17.70 5.84
CA GLU A 11 -5.42 -18.45 4.70
C GLU A 11 -4.69 -18.12 3.40
N SER A 12 -4.08 -16.93 3.33
CA SER A 12 -3.29 -16.44 2.21
C SER A 12 -1.78 -16.71 2.34
N GLY A 13 -1.38 -17.56 3.31
CA GLY A 13 0.01 -17.99 3.50
C GLY A 13 0.87 -17.06 4.36
N TRP A 14 0.26 -16.15 5.12
CA TRP A 14 0.98 -15.34 6.10
C TRP A 14 1.19 -16.07 7.43
N GLU A 15 2.37 -15.88 8.02
CA GLU A 15 2.74 -16.37 9.35
C GLU A 15 3.35 -15.23 10.17
N THR A 16 3.21 -15.29 11.50
CA THR A 16 3.55 -14.16 12.39
C THR A 16 5.04 -13.81 12.35
N ASP A 17 5.89 -14.82 12.19
CA ASP A 17 7.36 -14.74 12.14
C ASP A 17 7.90 -14.75 10.70
N ARG A 18 7.03 -14.59 9.70
CA ARG A 18 7.41 -14.53 8.29
C ARG A 18 8.44 -13.42 8.06
N LYS A 19 9.55 -13.79 7.43
CA LYS A 19 10.64 -12.89 7.06
C LYS A 19 11.30 -13.33 5.76
N ILE A 20 10.77 -12.88 4.62
CA ILE A 20 11.30 -13.23 3.30
C ILE A 20 12.52 -12.39 2.93
N ASN A 21 13.38 -12.93 2.05
CA ASN A 21 14.42 -12.13 1.38
C ASN A 21 13.76 -11.20 0.34
N ILE A 22 14.14 -9.92 0.38
CA ILE A 22 13.59 -8.84 -0.45
C ILE A 22 14.65 -8.11 -1.29
N ASP A 23 15.83 -8.71 -1.49
CA ASP A 23 16.96 -8.05 -2.16
C ASP A 23 16.61 -7.61 -3.59
N LYS A 24 15.78 -8.42 -4.28
CA LYS A 24 15.32 -8.09 -5.64
C LYS A 24 14.42 -6.86 -5.65
N GLU A 25 13.52 -6.75 -4.67
CA GLU A 25 12.61 -5.62 -4.53
C GLU A 25 13.36 -4.34 -4.16
N ILE A 26 14.36 -4.44 -3.30
CA ILE A 26 15.28 -3.35 -2.97
C ILE A 26 15.98 -2.81 -4.22
N VAL A 27 16.56 -3.70 -5.04
CA VAL A 27 17.23 -3.31 -6.28
C VAL A 27 16.24 -2.64 -7.23
N PHE A 28 15.09 -3.25 -7.47
CA PHE A 28 14.06 -2.73 -8.36
C PHE A 28 13.57 -1.33 -7.96
N LEU A 29 13.29 -1.10 -6.68
CA LEU A 29 12.83 0.20 -6.20
C LEU A 29 13.91 1.28 -6.33
N ASN A 30 15.17 0.93 -6.01
CA ASN A 30 16.29 1.85 -6.19
C ASN A 30 16.50 2.22 -7.67
N GLU A 31 16.40 1.26 -8.59
CA GLU A 31 16.51 1.50 -10.04
C GLU A 31 15.39 2.41 -10.57
N LYS A 32 14.21 2.36 -9.95
CA LYS A 32 13.08 3.26 -10.23
C LYS A 32 13.21 4.64 -9.58
N GLY A 33 14.21 4.86 -8.72
CA GLY A 33 14.46 6.14 -8.06
C GLY A 33 13.76 6.31 -6.70
N TYR A 34 13.13 5.26 -6.17
CA TYR A 34 12.59 5.30 -4.81
C TYR A 34 13.69 5.32 -3.77
N LYS A 35 13.52 6.14 -2.73
CA LYS A 35 14.36 6.06 -1.54
C LYS A 35 13.83 4.97 -0.62
N LEU A 36 14.65 3.96 -0.36
CA LEU A 36 14.28 2.91 0.58
C LEU A 36 14.18 3.44 2.01
N ILE A 37 13.11 3.02 2.67
CA ILE A 37 12.76 3.37 4.05
C ILE A 37 12.60 2.11 4.89
N GLU A 38 12.86 2.21 6.19
CA GLU A 38 12.84 1.07 7.11
C GLU A 38 11.45 0.44 7.22
N SER A 39 10.40 1.27 7.19
CA SER A 39 8.99 0.86 7.21
C SER A 39 8.66 -0.08 6.04
N PHE A 40 9.12 0.24 4.82
CA PHE A 40 8.99 -0.64 3.66
C PHE A 40 9.69 -1.98 3.89
N VAL A 41 10.94 -1.98 4.38
CA VAL A 41 11.69 -3.22 4.63
C VAL A 41 10.95 -4.12 5.61
N LYS A 42 10.47 -3.55 6.73
CA LYS A 42 9.68 -4.28 7.74
C LYS A 42 8.40 -4.85 7.14
N PHE A 43 7.65 -4.00 6.44
CA PHE A 43 6.41 -4.41 5.78
C PHE A 43 6.67 -5.55 4.81
N TYR A 44 7.60 -5.38 3.88
CA TYR A 44 7.75 -6.30 2.76
C TYR A 44 8.39 -7.62 3.15
N GLN A 45 9.30 -7.64 4.15
CA GLN A 45 9.81 -8.89 4.71
C GLN A 45 8.70 -9.73 5.35
N ASN A 46 7.70 -9.10 5.97
CA ASN A 46 6.63 -9.82 6.65
C ASN A 46 5.44 -10.12 5.72
N LEU A 47 5.02 -9.16 4.90
CA LEU A 47 3.75 -9.18 4.15
C LEU A 47 3.96 -9.23 2.64
N GLY A 48 5.15 -8.91 2.13
CA GLY A 48 5.41 -8.87 0.69
C GLY A 48 5.13 -10.21 0.02
N ARG A 49 4.61 -10.17 -1.20
CA ARG A 49 4.17 -11.30 -2.05
C ARG A 49 2.93 -12.05 -1.54
N ILE A 50 2.28 -11.57 -0.47
CA ILE A 50 0.95 -12.06 -0.07
C ILE A 50 -0.12 -11.34 -0.89
N ASN A 51 -1.13 -12.10 -1.30
CA ASN A 51 -2.30 -11.58 -1.99
C ASN A 51 -3.54 -12.30 -1.49
N PHE A 52 -4.66 -11.60 -1.47
CA PHE A 52 -5.90 -12.14 -0.92
C PHE A 52 -7.13 -11.48 -1.55
N LEU A 53 -8.20 -12.26 -1.66
CA LEU A 53 -9.52 -11.81 -2.10
C LEU A 53 -10.41 -11.67 -0.86
N ILE A 54 -11.06 -10.52 -0.75
CA ILE A 54 -11.99 -10.23 0.34
C ILE A 54 -13.29 -9.67 -0.23
N GLN A 55 -14.39 -9.91 0.49
CA GLN A 55 -15.66 -9.29 0.18
C GLN A 55 -15.98 -8.22 1.21
N VAL A 56 -16.05 -6.97 0.78
CA VAL A 56 -16.34 -5.83 1.65
C VAL A 56 -17.64 -5.17 1.18
N LYS A 57 -18.67 -5.21 2.04
CA LYS A 57 -20.01 -4.67 1.74
C LYS A 57 -20.57 -5.17 0.40
N GLY A 58 -20.39 -6.46 0.12
CA GLY A 58 -20.89 -7.12 -1.09
C GLY A 58 -20.07 -6.88 -2.36
N ASN A 59 -18.93 -6.17 -2.28
CA ASN A 59 -18.01 -6.00 -3.40
C ASN A 59 -16.74 -6.80 -3.16
N ASP A 60 -16.32 -7.56 -4.16
CA ASP A 60 -15.05 -8.26 -4.14
C ASP A 60 -13.90 -7.27 -4.34
N ARG A 61 -12.82 -7.47 -3.58
CA ARG A 61 -11.59 -6.69 -3.67
C ARG A 61 -10.40 -7.62 -3.57
N PHE A 62 -9.49 -7.50 -4.52
CA PHE A 62 -8.23 -8.23 -4.54
C PHE A 62 -7.10 -7.32 -4.07
N ILE A 63 -6.48 -7.66 -2.96
CA ILE A 63 -5.30 -6.99 -2.44
C ILE A 63 -4.07 -7.78 -2.84
N ASN A 64 -3.06 -7.10 -3.38
CA ASN A 64 -1.81 -7.74 -3.74
C ASN A 64 -0.59 -6.95 -3.27
N PHE A 65 0.18 -7.51 -2.35
CA PHE A 65 1.44 -6.93 -1.88
C PHE A 65 2.62 -7.34 -2.78
N ASP A 66 2.49 -7.16 -4.08
CA ASP A 66 3.53 -7.42 -5.08
C ASP A 66 3.81 -6.17 -5.89
N ILE A 67 4.98 -5.56 -5.65
CA ILE A 67 5.42 -4.35 -6.34
C ILE A 67 5.84 -4.57 -7.79
N PHE A 68 6.03 -5.82 -8.21
CA PHE A 68 6.32 -6.15 -9.60
C PHE A 68 5.05 -6.26 -10.45
N LYS A 69 3.88 -6.41 -9.81
CA LYS A 69 2.63 -6.50 -10.55
C LYS A 69 2.28 -5.12 -11.11
N PRO A 70 2.05 -5.01 -12.43
CA PRO A 70 1.72 -3.72 -13.04
C PRO A 70 0.41 -3.19 -12.46
N VAL A 71 0.39 -1.89 -12.23
CA VAL A 71 -0.84 -1.10 -12.04
C VAL A 71 -1.19 -0.50 -13.40
N SER A 72 -2.47 -0.25 -13.65
CA SER A 72 -2.96 0.26 -14.95
C SER A 72 -2.25 1.50 -15.49
N TYR A 73 -1.55 2.25 -14.64
CA TYR A 73 -0.80 3.44 -15.00
C TYR A 73 0.53 3.46 -14.23
N ASP A 74 1.62 3.80 -14.92
CA ASP A 74 2.91 4.04 -14.27
C ASP A 74 2.91 5.46 -13.69
N TYR A 75 2.86 5.54 -12.36
CA TYR A 75 2.86 6.79 -11.61
C TYR A 75 4.14 6.98 -10.80
N ASP A 76 5.22 6.26 -11.09
CA ASP A 76 6.40 6.25 -10.22
C ASP A 76 6.94 7.66 -9.94
N SER A 77 7.11 8.50 -10.97
CA SER A 77 7.58 9.88 -10.80
C SER A 77 6.64 10.73 -9.95
N VAL A 78 5.32 10.57 -10.13
CA VAL A 78 4.29 11.30 -9.38
C VAL A 78 4.26 10.84 -7.91
N ILE A 79 4.44 9.53 -7.65
CA ILE A 79 4.56 8.97 -6.30
C ILE A 79 5.82 9.48 -5.60
N ILE A 80 6.91 9.66 -6.33
CA ILE A 80 8.18 10.13 -5.78
C ILE A 80 8.15 11.64 -5.52
N GLU A 81 7.60 12.44 -6.44
CA GLU A 81 7.75 13.89 -6.42
C GLU A 81 6.56 14.63 -5.83
N ASP A 82 5.33 14.16 -6.06
CA ASP A 82 4.13 14.96 -5.81
C ASP A 82 3.30 14.43 -4.64
N TYR A 83 3.05 13.12 -4.57
CA TYR A 83 2.27 12.55 -3.47
C TYR A 83 2.86 12.78 -2.05
N PRO A 84 4.19 12.83 -1.82
CA PRO A 84 4.73 13.15 -0.50
C PRO A 84 4.31 14.55 -0.02
N LYS A 85 4.11 15.50 -0.95
CA LYS A 85 3.60 16.85 -0.65
C LYS A 85 2.13 16.81 -0.19
N ILE A 86 1.35 15.84 -0.68
CA ILE A 86 -0.06 15.64 -0.31
C ILE A 86 -0.17 14.98 1.06
N THR A 87 0.61 13.92 1.28
CA THR A 87 0.55 13.14 2.53
C THR A 87 1.29 13.81 3.68
N GLY A 88 2.15 14.80 3.40
CA GLY A 88 3.04 15.39 4.39
C GLY A 88 4.17 14.43 4.82
N SER A 89 4.49 13.47 3.97
CA SER A 89 5.55 12.48 4.18
C SER A 89 6.85 12.95 3.52
N ASP A 90 7.99 12.44 3.98
CA ASP A 90 9.27 12.70 3.29
C ASP A 90 9.43 11.78 2.08
N TYR A 91 8.99 10.53 2.20
CA TYR A 91 9.11 9.52 1.14
C TYR A 91 7.89 8.61 1.12
N LEU A 92 7.47 8.21 -0.08
CA LEU A 92 6.47 7.17 -0.29
C LEU A 92 7.08 6.04 -1.11
N VAL A 93 6.82 4.80 -0.69
CA VAL A 93 7.30 3.60 -1.38
C VAL A 93 6.13 2.67 -1.66
N PRO A 94 5.96 2.16 -2.90
CA PRO A 94 4.89 1.23 -3.20
C PRO A 94 5.10 -0.10 -2.47
N ILE A 95 4.00 -0.65 -1.98
CA ILE A 95 3.94 -1.94 -1.29
C ILE A 95 2.99 -2.94 -1.97
N GLY A 96 2.26 -2.51 -3.00
CA GLY A 96 1.30 -3.36 -3.70
C GLY A 96 0.23 -2.57 -4.44
N ASN A 97 -0.89 -3.23 -4.71
CA ASN A 97 -2.06 -2.62 -5.32
C ASN A 97 -3.39 -3.22 -4.85
N ILE A 98 -4.46 -2.48 -5.13
CA ILE A 98 -5.85 -2.91 -5.02
C ILE A 98 -6.39 -3.08 -6.43
N ASP A 99 -6.92 -4.27 -6.74
CA ASP A 99 -7.60 -4.61 -8.01
C ASP A 99 -6.79 -4.31 -9.28
N GLY A 100 -5.47 -4.13 -9.17
CA GLY A 100 -4.60 -3.69 -10.27
C GLY A 100 -4.81 -2.23 -10.70
N SER A 101 -5.66 -1.46 -10.03
CA SER A 101 -6.01 -0.08 -10.41
C SER A 101 -5.44 0.98 -9.47
N SER A 102 -5.26 0.66 -8.20
CA SER A 102 -4.82 1.63 -7.19
C SER A 102 -3.51 1.18 -6.56
N TYR A 103 -2.52 2.08 -6.46
CA TYR A 103 -1.30 1.79 -5.72
C TYR A 103 -1.59 1.76 -4.22
N LEU A 104 -0.96 0.80 -3.52
CA LEU A 104 -0.75 0.90 -2.08
C LEU A 104 0.67 1.38 -1.83
N VAL A 105 0.82 2.42 -1.02
CA VAL A 105 2.12 2.99 -0.66
C VAL A 105 2.26 3.10 0.85
N ILE A 106 3.49 3.05 1.34
CA ILE A 106 3.84 3.25 2.74
C ILE A 106 4.84 4.42 2.87
N ASP A 107 4.72 5.18 3.95
CA ASP A 107 5.66 6.26 4.26
C ASP A 107 6.68 5.88 5.35
N GLU A 108 7.60 6.79 5.66
CA GLU A 108 8.65 6.56 6.66
C GLU A 108 8.13 6.37 8.09
N LYS A 109 6.88 6.75 8.37
CA LYS A 109 6.19 6.66 9.66
C LYS A 109 5.23 5.48 9.74
N GLU A 110 5.25 4.58 8.74
CA GLU A 110 4.36 3.42 8.61
C GLU A 110 2.90 3.75 8.28
N ASN A 111 2.59 4.98 7.90
CA ASN A 111 1.27 5.30 7.35
C ASN A 111 1.12 4.64 5.98
N VAL A 112 -0.07 4.13 5.69
CA VAL A 112 -0.39 3.46 4.43
C VAL A 112 -1.47 4.24 3.71
N TYR A 113 -1.27 4.43 2.41
CA TYR A 113 -2.19 5.16 1.55
C TYR A 113 -2.56 4.34 0.32
N SER A 114 -3.73 4.63 -0.25
CA SER A 114 -4.12 4.17 -1.59
C SER A 114 -4.17 5.36 -2.53
N LEU A 115 -3.52 5.22 -3.68
CA LEU A 115 -3.43 6.25 -4.72
C LEU A 115 -4.20 5.79 -5.97
N TYR A 116 -5.15 6.61 -6.43
CA TYR A 116 -6.01 6.27 -7.57
C TYR A 116 -6.53 7.55 -8.24
N ASP A 117 -6.33 7.72 -9.55
CA ASP A 117 -6.86 8.87 -10.34
C ASP A 117 -6.70 10.25 -9.67
N GLY A 118 -5.54 10.52 -9.05
CA GLY A 118 -5.28 11.79 -8.34
C GLY A 118 -5.87 11.89 -6.93
N TYR A 119 -6.65 10.91 -6.50
CA TYR A 119 -7.16 10.78 -5.14
C TYR A 119 -6.15 10.06 -4.23
N THR A 120 -6.12 10.47 -2.96
CA THR A 120 -5.30 9.86 -1.91
C THR A 120 -6.19 9.46 -0.75
N LEU A 121 -6.30 8.17 -0.49
CA LEU A 121 -7.03 7.65 0.67
C LEU A 121 -6.05 7.23 1.77
N VAL A 122 -6.32 7.63 3.00
CA VAL A 122 -5.62 7.14 4.19
C VAL A 122 -6.15 5.75 4.52
N ILE A 123 -5.31 4.73 4.33
CA ILE A 123 -5.66 3.34 4.64
C ILE A 123 -5.45 3.05 6.12
N GLY A 124 -4.41 3.61 6.73
CA GLY A 124 -4.18 3.53 8.18
C GLY A 124 -2.92 4.26 8.60
N ASN A 125 -2.84 4.63 9.88
CA ASN A 125 -1.71 5.38 10.44
C ASN A 125 -0.58 4.47 10.96
N ASN A 126 -0.69 3.17 10.67
CA ASN A 126 0.30 2.12 10.91
C ASN A 126 -0.11 0.87 10.11
N ILE A 127 0.81 -0.09 10.00
CA ILE A 127 0.61 -1.33 9.23
C ILE A 127 -0.60 -2.15 9.73
N GLU A 128 -0.79 -2.27 11.05
CA GLU A 128 -1.87 -3.10 11.60
C GLU A 128 -3.25 -2.49 11.32
N GLU A 129 -3.40 -1.19 11.54
CA GLU A 129 -4.62 -0.45 11.23
C GLU A 129 -4.92 -0.51 9.74
N ALA A 130 -3.90 -0.36 8.90
CA ALA A 130 -4.06 -0.43 7.45
C ALA A 130 -4.61 -1.79 7.01
N LEU A 131 -4.06 -2.89 7.53
CA LEU A 131 -4.54 -4.24 7.24
C LEU A 131 -5.98 -4.46 7.71
N ASP A 132 -6.31 -3.97 8.91
CA ASP A 132 -7.68 -4.05 9.45
C ASP A 132 -8.66 -3.25 8.58
N ASN A 133 -8.28 -2.05 8.14
CA ASN A 133 -9.11 -1.22 7.27
C ASN A 133 -9.28 -1.83 5.87
N LEU A 134 -8.21 -2.36 5.26
CA LEU A 134 -8.30 -3.04 3.96
C LEU A 134 -9.28 -4.20 3.99
N CYS A 135 -9.24 -5.01 5.05
CA CYS A 135 -10.05 -6.23 5.17
C CYS A 135 -11.51 -5.97 5.56
N ASN A 136 -11.81 -4.85 6.22
CA ASN A 136 -13.11 -4.67 6.89
C ASN A 136 -13.86 -3.39 6.47
N LYS A 137 -13.21 -2.39 5.84
CA LYS A 137 -13.84 -1.12 5.45
C LYS A 137 -14.00 -0.94 3.95
N GLY A 138 -15.18 -0.47 3.54
CA GLY A 138 -15.43 0.01 2.19
C GLY A 138 -14.71 1.33 1.93
N TRP A 139 -14.41 1.65 0.67
CA TRP A 139 -13.63 2.85 0.32
C TRP A 139 -14.23 4.15 0.84
N ARG A 140 -15.57 4.27 0.87
CA ARG A 140 -16.27 5.47 1.38
C ARG A 140 -16.18 5.69 2.90
N GLU A 141 -15.57 4.76 3.63
CA GLU A 141 -15.35 4.87 5.08
C GLU A 141 -13.93 5.30 5.41
N LEU A 142 -13.07 5.42 4.40
CA LEU A 142 -11.69 5.85 4.55
C LEU A 142 -11.63 7.37 4.37
N GLU A 143 -10.67 7.98 5.06
CA GLU A 143 -10.40 9.40 4.91
C GLU A 143 -9.74 9.66 3.56
N GLU A 144 -10.25 10.65 2.85
CA GLU A 144 -9.68 11.14 1.60
C GLU A 144 -8.97 12.47 1.88
N LEU A 145 -7.69 12.55 1.50
CA LEU A 145 -6.93 13.78 1.62
C LEU A 145 -7.36 14.76 0.52
N PRO A 146 -7.36 16.08 0.82
CA PRO A 146 -7.75 17.09 -0.16
C PRO A 146 -6.80 17.08 -1.37
N ILE A 147 -7.38 17.18 -2.58
CA ILE A 147 -6.60 17.35 -3.81
C ILE A 147 -6.00 18.77 -3.81
N PRO A 148 -4.67 18.92 -3.95
CA PRO A 148 -4.06 20.24 -4.01
C PRO A 148 -4.43 20.99 -5.29
N ASN A 149 -4.55 22.32 -5.18
CA ASN A 149 -4.91 23.18 -6.31
C ASN A 149 -3.92 23.12 -7.50
N TRP A 150 -2.68 22.69 -7.27
CA TRP A 150 -1.64 22.57 -8.28
C TRP A 150 -1.64 21.23 -9.05
N TRP A 151 -2.48 20.26 -8.66
CA TRP A 151 -2.50 18.91 -9.25
C TRP A 151 -3.14 18.84 -10.66
N GLY A 152 -3.71 19.95 -11.14
CA GLY A 152 -4.43 20.01 -12.42
C GLY A 152 -4.13 21.25 -13.26
N GLU A 153 -3.01 21.94 -13.00
CA GLU A 153 -2.50 23.04 -13.82
C GLU A 153 -1.58 22.57 -14.95
#